data_AF-A0A6M0QDE5-F1
#
_entry.id   AF-A0A6M0QDE5-F1
#
_cell.length_a   1.000
_cell.length_b   1.000
_cell.length_c   1.000
_cell.angle_alpha   90.00
_cell.angle_beta   90.00
_cell.angle_gamma   90.00
#
_symmetry.space_group_name_H-M   'P 1'
#
loop_
_entity.id
_entity.type
_entity.pdbx_description
1 polymer ?
#
loop_
_entity_poly.entity_id
_entity_poly.type
_entity_poly.pdbx_seq_one_letter_code
_entity_poly.pdbx_strand_id
1 'polypeptide(L)'
;MNLEDFIKEYKGSIKNFNPSNIEHLRSMITSGVDSFNLKSFEEVEDIEGEDRSFLYVHSMAEENLLTKMIQLSFDHNSELTIEDVYQGRIIRQY
;
A
#
# COMPACT_ATOMS: atom_id res chain seq x y z
N MET A 1 4.87 -0.58 17.09
CA MET A 1 3.61 -1.08 16.51
C MET A 1 3.97 -2.28 15.63
N ASN A 2 3.27 -3.40 15.75
CA ASN A 2 3.47 -4.51 14.81
C ASN A 2 2.52 -4.34 13.60
N LEU A 3 2.67 -5.19 12.59
CA LEU A 3 1.91 -5.11 11.35
C LEU A 3 0.41 -5.30 11.56
N GLU A 4 -0.01 -6.26 12.37
CA GLU A 4 -1.41 -6.58 12.59
C GLU A 4 -2.13 -5.47 13.39
N ASP A 5 -1.46 -4.92 14.39
CA ASP A 5 -1.95 -3.78 15.18
C ASP A 5 -2.15 -2.56 14.27
N PHE A 6 -1.17 -2.26 13.40
CA PHE A 6 -1.28 -1.18 12.43
C PHE A 6 -2.50 -1.35 11.52
N ILE A 7 -2.69 -2.54 10.93
CA ILE A 7 -3.82 -2.80 10.04
C ILE A 7 -5.15 -2.65 10.78
N LYS A 8 -5.22 -3.14 12.03
CA LYS A 8 -6.43 -3.02 12.86
C LYS A 8 -6.74 -1.56 13.19
N GLU A 9 -5.74 -0.78 13.58
CA GLU A 9 -5.90 0.65 13.87
C GLU A 9 -6.31 1.43 12.61
N TYR A 10 -5.67 1.15 11.47
CA TYR A 10 -5.99 1.79 10.18
C TYR A 10 -7.42 1.45 9.71
N LYS A 11 -7.84 0.18 9.80
CA LYS A 11 -9.22 -0.23 9.51
C LYS A 11 -10.22 0.46 10.43
N GLY A 12 -9.85 0.73 11.68
CA GLY A 12 -10.68 1.43 12.66
C GLY A 12 -10.76 2.94 12.43
N SER A 13 -9.73 3.56 11.84
CA SER A 13 -9.69 5.00 11.56
C SER A 13 -10.46 5.38 10.28
N ILE A 14 -10.56 4.46 9.31
CA ILE A 14 -11.33 4.66 8.08
C ILE A 14 -12.77 4.18 8.25
N LYS A 15 -13.72 5.12 8.12
CA LYS A 15 -15.15 4.80 8.08
C LYS A 15 -15.44 3.91 6.87
N ASN A 16 -15.97 2.70 7.13
CA ASN A 16 -16.30 1.72 6.10
C ASN A 16 -15.09 1.34 5.23
N PHE A 17 -13.94 1.03 5.85
CA PHE A 17 -12.83 0.43 5.14
C PHE A 17 -13.33 -0.73 4.25
N ASN A 18 -12.88 -0.72 2.99
CA ASN A 18 -13.27 -1.68 1.99
C ASN A 18 -11.99 -2.16 1.32
N PRO A 19 -11.57 -3.42 1.56
CA PRO A 19 -10.35 -3.96 0.97
C PRO A 19 -10.46 -4.16 -0.55
N SER A 20 -11.67 -4.13 -1.13
CA SER A 20 -11.85 -4.10 -2.59
C SER A 20 -11.74 -2.70 -3.19
N ASN A 21 -11.59 -1.65 -2.36
CA ASN A 21 -11.35 -0.29 -2.83
C ASN A 21 -9.84 -0.02 -2.92
N ILE A 22 -9.33 0.09 -4.15
CA ILE A 22 -7.91 0.35 -4.43
C ILE A 22 -7.42 1.63 -3.74
N GLU A 23 -8.24 2.68 -3.65
CA GLU A 23 -7.86 3.93 -2.98
C GLU A 23 -7.67 3.75 -1.47
N HIS A 24 -8.49 2.90 -0.83
CA HIS A 24 -8.30 2.57 0.57
C HIS A 24 -7.02 1.77 0.81
N LEU A 25 -6.70 0.85 -0.10
CA LEU A 25 -5.46 0.07 -0.05
C LEU A 25 -4.24 0.96 -0.29
N ARG A 26 -4.29 1.86 -1.27
CA ARG A 26 -3.20 2.81 -1.58
C ARG A 26 -2.92 3.71 -0.40
N SER A 27 -3.95 4.35 0.16
CA SER A 27 -3.81 5.17 1.37
C SER A 27 -3.24 4.39 2.56
N MET A 28 -3.53 3.09 2.65
CA MET A 28 -2.98 2.22 3.69
C MET A 28 -1.50 1.97 3.48
N ILE A 29 -1.08 1.73 2.23
CA ILE A 29 0.33 1.59 1.85
C ILE A 29 1.08 2.88 2.17
N THR A 30 0.57 4.05 1.77
CA THR A 30 1.21 5.35 2.02
C THR A 30 1.32 5.61 3.52
N SER A 31 0.26 5.34 4.30
CA SER A 31 0.31 5.43 5.78
C SER A 31 1.29 4.42 6.40
N GLY A 32 1.43 3.24 5.80
CA GLY A 32 2.35 2.19 6.23
C GLY A 32 3.81 2.53 5.97
N VAL A 33 4.11 3.16 4.83
CA VAL A 33 5.43 3.70 4.52
C VAL A 33 5.91 4.63 5.64
N ASP A 34 5.07 5.59 6.04
CA ASP A 34 5.39 6.53 7.10
C ASP A 34 5.48 5.84 8.47
N SER A 35 4.50 5.00 8.80
CA SER A 35 4.40 4.37 10.13
C SER A 35 5.54 3.40 10.45
N PHE A 36 6.10 2.76 9.42
CA PHE A 36 7.22 1.83 9.56
C PHE A 36 8.58 2.48 9.20
N ASN A 37 8.62 3.78 8.92
CA ASN A 37 9.81 4.53 8.48
C ASN A 37 10.53 3.86 7.30
N LEU A 38 9.75 3.43 6.30
CA LEU A 38 10.29 2.83 5.09
C LEU A 38 10.97 3.88 4.22
N LYS A 39 11.89 3.45 3.36
CA LYS A 39 12.52 4.33 2.37
C LYS A 39 11.76 4.37 1.05
N SER A 40 10.88 3.41 0.82
CA SER A 40 9.89 3.43 -0.26
C SER A 40 9.00 4.66 -0.14
N PHE A 41 8.51 5.18 -1.25
CA PHE A 41 7.62 6.35 -1.26
C PHE A 41 6.67 6.31 -2.46
N GLU A 42 5.54 7.00 -2.32
CA GLU A 42 4.60 7.22 -3.42
C GLU A 42 4.85 8.59 -4.05
N GLU A 43 4.83 8.64 -5.38
CA GLU A 43 4.81 9.86 -6.17
C GLU A 43 3.57 9.87 -7.06
N VAL A 44 2.90 11.02 -7.14
CA VAL A 44 1.72 11.20 -8.00
C VAL A 44 2.11 12.11 -9.15
N GLU A 45 1.94 11.61 -10.37
CA GLU A 45 2.21 12.35 -11.59
C GLU A 45 0.92 12.64 -12.35
N ASP A 46 0.75 13.88 -12.83
CA ASP A 46 -0.30 14.21 -13.81
C ASP A 46 0.18 13.76 -15.19
N ILE A 47 -0.50 12.77 -15.75
CA ILE A 47 -0.25 12.27 -17.09
C ILE A 47 -1.53 12.45 -17.91
N GLU A 48 -1.49 13.39 -18.86
CA GLU A 48 -2.62 13.70 -19.74
C GLU A 48 -3.89 14.16 -18.99
N GLY A 49 -3.74 14.80 -17.83
CA GLY A 49 -4.85 15.27 -17.00
C GLY A 49 -5.45 14.19 -16.08
N GLU A 50 -4.79 13.05 -15.94
CA GLU A 50 -5.11 12.02 -14.96
C GLU A 50 -3.97 11.88 -13.94
N ASP A 51 -4.30 11.97 -12.66
CA ASP A 51 -3.36 11.67 -11.57
C ASP A 51 -3.07 10.16 -11.54
N ARG A 52 -1.78 9.81 -11.64
CA ARG A 52 -1.30 8.43 -11.58
C ARG A 52 -0.28 8.28 -10.47
N SER A 53 -0.59 7.40 -9.52
CA SER A 53 0.34 7.02 -8.46
C SER A 53 1.38 6.01 -8.94
N PHE A 54 2.65 6.30 -8.64
CA PHE A 54 3.80 5.41 -8.78
C PHE A 54 4.38 5.12 -7.41
N LEU A 55 4.59 3.84 -7.09
CA LEU A 55 5.26 3.43 -5.86
C LEU A 55 6.72 3.10 -6.14
N TYR A 56 7.61 3.88 -5.55
CA TYR A 56 9.05 3.64 -5.56
C TYR A 56 9.41 2.72 -4.39
N VAL A 57 9.95 1.56 -4.69
CA VAL A 57 10.26 0.52 -3.71
C VAL A 57 11.77 0.43 -3.51
N HIS A 58 12.22 0.71 -2.28
CA HIS A 58 13.65 0.78 -1.95
C HIS A 58 14.27 -0.61 -1.68
N SER A 59 13.50 -1.63 -1.29
CA SER A 59 14.05 -2.97 -1.09
C SER A 59 13.01 -4.08 -1.20
N MET A 60 13.47 -5.30 -1.50
CA MET A 60 12.61 -6.50 -1.45
C MET A 60 11.96 -6.71 -0.08
N ALA A 61 12.62 -6.31 1.01
CA ALA A 61 12.05 -6.43 2.35
C ALA A 61 10.85 -5.49 2.54
N GLU A 62 10.95 -4.26 2.05
CA GLU A 62 9.85 -3.29 2.07
C GLU A 62 8.72 -3.72 1.14
N GLU A 63 9.04 -4.20 -0.06
CA GLU A 63 8.07 -4.79 -1.00
C GLU A 63 7.21 -5.89 -0.35
N ASN A 64 7.88 -6.82 0.34
CA ASN A 64 7.23 -7.93 1.03
C ASN A 64 6.35 -7.43 2.18
N LEU A 65 6.83 -6.45 2.96
CA LEU A 65 6.08 -5.88 4.06
C LEU A 65 4.79 -5.20 3.56
N LEU A 66 4.90 -4.36 2.52
CA LEU A 66 3.78 -3.65 1.93
C LEU A 66 2.78 -4.62 1.28
N THR A 67 3.26 -5.66 0.59
CA THR A 67 2.40 -6.74 0.08
C THR A 67 1.69 -7.46 1.22
N LYS A 68 2.38 -7.70 2.34
CA LYS A 68 1.77 -8.34 3.52
C LYS A 68 0.70 -7.47 4.17
N MET A 69 0.84 -6.14 4.16
CA MET A 69 -0.21 -5.22 4.60
C MET A 69 -1.50 -5.41 3.81
N ILE A 70 -1.39 -5.47 2.48
CA ILE A 70 -2.52 -5.71 1.58
C ILE A 70 -3.17 -7.04 1.94
N GLN A 71 -2.41 -8.13 2.00
CA GLN A 71 -2.94 -9.46 2.31
C GLN A 71 -3.67 -9.52 3.65
N LEU A 72 -3.12 -8.90 4.70
CA LEU A 72 -3.73 -8.85 6.04
C LEU A 72 -4.96 -7.92 6.10
N SER A 73 -5.13 -7.04 5.11
CA SER A 73 -6.30 -6.18 5.05
C SER A 73 -7.56 -6.90 4.57
N PHE A 74 -7.45 -8.08 3.97
CA PHE A 74 -8.58 -8.91 3.59
C PHE A 74 -8.98 -9.87 4.71
N ASP A 75 -10.28 -10.08 4.89
CA ASP A 75 -10.81 -11.08 5.83
C ASP A 75 -10.66 -12.52 5.31
N HIS A 76 -10.26 -12.67 4.05
CA HIS A 76 -9.96 -13.93 3.37
C HIS A 76 -8.55 -13.88 2.76
N ASN A 77 -7.98 -15.04 2.44
CA ASN A 77 -6.71 -15.09 1.72
C ASN A 77 -6.89 -14.40 0.35
N SER A 78 -6.22 -13.26 0.19
CA SER A 78 -6.13 -12.52 -1.05
C SER A 78 -4.74 -12.70 -1.64
N GLU A 79 -4.68 -12.94 -2.95
CA GLU A 79 -3.42 -12.97 -3.71
C GLU A 79 -3.00 -11.57 -4.19
N LEU A 80 -3.76 -10.53 -3.82
CA LEU A 80 -3.46 -9.16 -4.23
C LEU A 80 -2.13 -8.69 -3.63
N THR A 81 -1.36 -8.03 -4.48
CA THR A 81 -0.04 -7.49 -4.20
C THR A 81 -0.01 -5.97 -4.39
N ILE A 82 1.12 -5.34 -4.05
CA ILE A 82 1.31 -3.93 -4.37
C ILE A 82 1.31 -3.67 -5.89
N GLU A 83 1.64 -4.66 -6.73
CA GLU A 83 1.57 -4.50 -8.19
C GLU A 83 0.12 -4.34 -8.65
N ASP A 84 -0.82 -5.07 -8.07
CA ASP A 84 -2.23 -4.97 -8.40
C ASP A 84 -2.82 -3.60 -7.98
N VAL A 85 -2.45 -3.13 -6.78
CA VAL A 85 -2.92 -1.84 -6.23
C VAL A 85 -2.43 -0.65 -7.06
N TYR A 86 -1.18 -0.71 -7.53
CA TYR A 86 -0.58 0.35 -8.34
C TYR A 86 -0.73 0.10 -9.85
N GLN A 87 -1.44 -0.95 -10.26
CA GLN A 87 -1.64 -1.33 -11.67
C GLN A 87 -0.31 -1.45 -12.44
N GLY A 88 0.69 -2.08 -11.81
CA GLY A 88 2.03 -2.26 -12.35
C GLY A 88 2.93 -1.01 -12.29
N ARG A 89 2.46 0.13 -11.77
CA ARG A 89 3.25 1.36 -11.58
C ARG A 89 4.16 1.27 -10.34
N ILE A 90 5.06 0.31 -10.36
CA ILE A 90 6.03 0.02 -9.31
C ILE A 90 7.43 0.23 -9.88
N ILE A 91 8.24 1.06 -9.22
CA ILE A 91 9.63 1.33 -9.61
C ILE A 91 10.54 0.78 -8.52
N ARG A 92 11.34 -0.24 -8.85
CA ARG A 92 12.25 -0.89 -7.89
C ARG A 92 13.64 -0.27 -8.00
N GLN A 93 14.19 0.19 -6.89
CA GLN A 93 15.46 0.93 -6.83
C GLN A 93 16.55 0.22 -6.00
N TYR A 94 16.40 -1.09 -5.77
CA TYR A 94 17.38 -1.91 -5.04
C TYR A 94 18.46 -2.53 -5.94
#